data_AF-E4WWC7-F1
#
_entry.id   AF-E4WWC7-F1
#
_cell.length_a   1.000
_cell.length_b   1.000
_cell.length_c   1.000
_cell.angle_alpha   90.00
_cell.angle_beta   90.00
_cell.angle_gamma   90.00
#
_symmetry.space_group_name_H-M   'P 1'
#
loop_
_entity.id
_entity.type
_entity.pdbx_description
1 polymer ?
#
loop_
_entity_poly.entity_id
_entity_poly.type
_entity_poly.pdbx_seq_one_letter_code
_entity_poly.pdbx_strand_id
1 'polypeptide(L)'
;MTIQTTLNTLESDCEKIAKNVEKAIETDDTNRAQNLKNNARWIFYSAFLFLLPSLTFTNQIRSLLCSAPKDNPAFCDYLQFSERDPFLKLVHIFPSDMQNTVIKSLIFLWVLIFILYKFATRSKPTMPRQKKKELQRKSKHVIDNYLPKKESLYDKYLRESIEEEF
;
A
#
# COMPACT_ATOMS: atom_id res chain seq x y z
N MET A 1 12.93 -27.90 43.54
CA MET A 1 11.73 -27.12 43.11
C MET A 1 12.02 -26.09 42.00
N THR A 2 13.28 -25.74 41.70
CA THR A 2 13.67 -24.63 40.78
C THR A 2 13.76 -25.01 39.30
N ILE A 3 13.96 -26.29 38.97
CA ILE A 3 14.14 -26.77 37.59
C ILE A 3 12.80 -26.76 36.83
N GLN A 4 11.73 -27.24 37.47
CA GLN A 4 10.41 -27.32 36.85
C GLN A 4 9.79 -25.95 36.58
N THR A 5 9.99 -24.97 37.46
CA THR A 5 9.59 -23.58 37.23
C THR A 5 10.34 -22.95 36.05
N THR A 6 11.63 -23.27 35.90
CA THR A 6 12.46 -22.75 34.80
C THR A 6 12.04 -23.34 33.45
N LEU A 7 11.77 -24.65 33.41
CA LEU A 7 11.27 -25.34 32.21
C LEU A 7 9.90 -24.82 31.76
N ASN A 8 8.99 -24.61 32.71
CA ASN A 8 7.66 -24.07 32.41
C ASN A 8 7.73 -22.61 31.90
N THR A 9 8.65 -21.81 32.45
CA THR A 9 8.89 -20.43 31.98
C THR A 9 9.42 -20.42 30.54
N LEU A 10 10.37 -21.31 30.22
CA LEU A 10 10.95 -21.43 28.87
C LEU A 10 9.90 -21.82 27.82
N GLU A 11 8.99 -22.75 28.15
CA GLU A 11 7.89 -23.15 27.28
C GLU A 11 6.94 -21.98 27.02
N SER A 12 6.49 -21.30 28.09
CA SER A 12 5.67 -20.11 27.98
C SER A 12 6.32 -19.04 27.09
N ASP A 13 7.64 -18.86 27.19
CA ASP A 13 8.35 -17.87 26.38
C ASP A 13 8.50 -18.30 24.92
N CYS A 14 8.70 -19.59 24.63
CA CYS A 14 8.66 -20.13 23.28
C CYS A 14 7.27 -19.95 22.64
N GLU A 15 6.20 -20.21 23.38
CA GLU A 15 4.82 -19.98 22.93
C GLU A 15 4.53 -18.49 22.70
N LYS A 16 4.99 -17.60 23.59
CA LYS A 16 4.86 -16.15 23.40
C LYS A 16 5.58 -15.69 22.14
N ILE A 17 6.78 -16.19 21.86
CA ILE A 17 7.52 -15.88 20.63
C ILE A 17 6.72 -16.33 19.42
N ALA A 18 6.19 -17.55 19.42
CA ALA A 18 5.38 -18.08 18.33
C ALA A 18 4.13 -17.21 18.07
N LYS A 19 3.37 -16.89 19.11
CA LYS A 19 2.18 -16.02 19.03
C LYS A 19 2.52 -14.62 18.54
N ASN A 20 3.63 -14.03 18.99
CA ASN A 20 4.06 -12.71 18.55
C ASN A 20 4.45 -12.69 17.07
N VAL A 21 5.13 -13.74 16.59
CA VAL A 21 5.49 -13.90 15.18
C VAL A 21 4.23 -14.06 14.32
N GLU A 22 3.29 -14.88 14.75
CA GLU A 22 2.01 -15.09 14.05
C GLU A 22 1.18 -13.81 13.98
N LYS A 23 1.05 -13.09 15.11
CA LYS A 23 0.36 -11.80 15.16
C LYS A 23 1.01 -10.74 14.27
N ALA A 24 2.35 -10.70 14.21
CA ALA A 24 3.08 -9.79 13.34
C ALA A 24 2.82 -10.11 11.85
N ILE A 25 2.73 -11.39 11.50
CA ILE A 25 2.42 -11.87 10.14
C ILE A 25 0.99 -11.51 9.75
N GLU A 26 0.03 -11.74 10.63
CA GLU A 26 -1.38 -11.40 10.40
C GLU A 26 -1.58 -9.90 10.24
N THR A 27 -0.91 -9.09 11.08
CA THR A 27 -0.91 -7.63 10.97
C THR A 27 -0.32 -7.17 9.63
N ASP A 28 0.73 -7.84 9.14
CA ASP A 28 1.32 -7.53 7.83
C ASP A 28 0.36 -7.88 6.67
N ASP A 29 -0.28 -9.05 6.71
CA ASP A 29 -1.19 -9.48 5.65
C ASP A 29 -2.44 -8.59 5.59
N THR A 30 -2.99 -8.17 6.74
CA THR A 30 -4.08 -7.19 6.80
C THR A 30 -3.65 -5.81 6.29
N ASN A 31 -2.46 -5.32 6.65
CA ASN A 31 -1.90 -4.07 6.11
C ASN A 31 -1.72 -4.14 4.60
N ARG A 32 -1.27 -5.28 4.06
CA ARG A 32 -1.08 -5.48 2.62
C ARG A 32 -2.40 -5.46 1.86
N ALA A 33 -3.44 -6.12 2.38
CA ALA A 33 -4.78 -6.07 1.80
C ALA A 33 -5.37 -4.65 1.83
N GLN A 34 -5.20 -3.93 2.94
CA GLN A 34 -5.63 -2.53 3.06
C GLN A 34 -4.90 -1.62 2.08
N ASN A 35 -3.58 -1.77 1.96
CA ASN A 35 -2.76 -1.01 1.02
C ASN A 35 -3.17 -1.28 -0.43
N LEU A 36 -3.44 -2.53 -0.81
CA LEU A 36 -3.91 -2.88 -2.14
C LEU A 36 -5.26 -2.21 -2.46
N LYS A 37 -6.20 -2.29 -1.52
CA LYS A 37 -7.53 -1.67 -1.64
C LYS A 37 -7.43 -0.14 -1.77
N ASN A 38 -6.59 0.48 -0.96
CA ASN A 38 -6.36 1.92 -1.00
C ASN A 38 -5.67 2.36 -2.29
N ASN A 39 -4.69 1.58 -2.78
CA ASN A 39 -4.01 1.87 -4.03
C ASN A 39 -4.94 1.67 -5.24
N ALA A 40 -5.77 0.62 -5.26
CA ALA A 40 -6.75 0.41 -6.32
C ALA A 40 -7.78 1.56 -6.37
N ARG A 41 -8.27 2.01 -5.21
CA ARG A 41 -9.11 3.21 -5.10
C ARG A 41 -8.38 4.44 -5.62
N TRP A 42 -7.11 4.61 -5.25
CA TRP A 42 -6.30 5.73 -5.73
C TRP A 42 -6.14 5.74 -7.24
N ILE A 43 -5.84 4.59 -7.87
CA ILE A 43 -5.76 4.46 -9.33
C ILE A 43 -7.10 4.83 -9.97
N PHE A 44 -8.21 4.33 -9.43
CA PHE A 44 -9.54 4.59 -9.97
C PHE A 44 -9.92 6.07 -9.89
N TYR A 45 -9.75 6.69 -8.71
CA TYR A 45 -10.02 8.12 -8.53
C TYR A 45 -9.06 8.98 -9.34
N SER A 46 -7.78 8.61 -9.43
CA SER A 46 -6.77 9.31 -10.23
C SER A 46 -7.12 9.26 -11.72
N ALA A 47 -7.51 8.10 -12.25
CA ALA A 47 -7.92 7.95 -13.64
C ALA A 47 -9.16 8.81 -13.97
N PHE A 48 -10.16 8.81 -13.07
CA PHE A 48 -11.33 9.66 -13.21
C PHE A 48 -10.97 11.15 -13.11
N LEU A 49 -10.10 11.52 -12.16
CA LEU A 49 -9.62 12.90 -12.01
C LEU A 49 -8.86 13.35 -13.26
N PHE A 50 -8.04 12.49 -13.88
CA PHE A 50 -7.23 12.82 -15.06
C PHE A 50 -8.03 12.94 -16.36
N LEU A 51 -9.16 12.23 -16.45
CA LEU A 51 -10.07 12.33 -17.59
C LEU A 51 -10.60 13.76 -17.77
N LEU A 52 -10.92 14.46 -16.68
CA LEU A 52 -11.44 15.83 -16.71
C LEU A 52 -10.48 16.84 -17.38
N PRO A 53 -9.23 17.02 -16.92
CA PRO A 53 -8.29 17.94 -17.55
C PRO A 53 -7.82 17.46 -18.91
N SER A 54 -7.79 16.15 -19.20
CA SER A 54 -7.38 15.66 -20.53
C SER A 54 -8.25 16.21 -21.67
N LEU A 55 -9.54 16.43 -21.42
CA LEU A 55 -10.48 17.02 -22.38
C LEU A 55 -10.25 18.53 -22.59
N THR A 56 -9.81 19.23 -21.54
CA THR A 56 -9.45 20.65 -21.66
C THR A 56 -8.07 20.86 -22.30
N PHE A 57 -7.14 19.91 -22.09
CA PHE A 57 -5.79 19.97 -22.61
C PHE A 57 -5.74 19.74 -24.13
N THR A 58 -6.58 18.87 -24.69
CA THR A 58 -6.66 18.63 -26.14
C THR A 58 -6.95 19.91 -26.93
N ASN A 59 -7.79 20.80 -26.41
CA ASN A 59 -8.09 22.09 -27.03
C ASN A 59 -6.90 23.06 -27.00
N GLN A 60 -6.14 23.10 -25.91
CA GLN A 60 -4.92 23.93 -25.84
C GLN A 60 -3.79 23.34 -26.71
N ILE A 61 -3.62 22.03 -26.69
CA ILE A 61 -2.67 21.29 -27.55
C ILE A 61 -2.98 21.55 -29.02
N ARG A 62 -4.26 21.53 -29.44
CA ARG A 62 -4.68 21.93 -30.79
C ARG A 62 -4.25 23.36 -31.11
N SER A 63 -4.50 24.32 -30.21
CA SER A 63 -4.12 25.72 -30.46
C SER A 63 -2.61 25.92 -30.62
N LEU A 64 -1.81 25.11 -29.96
CA LEU A 64 -0.34 25.18 -30.01
C LEU A 64 0.22 24.43 -31.23
N LEU A 65 -0.30 23.25 -31.55
CA LEU A 65 0.25 22.37 -32.60
C LEU A 65 -0.39 22.58 -33.98
N CYS A 66 -1.65 22.98 -34.06
CA CYS A 66 -2.36 23.21 -35.32
C CYS A 66 -2.39 24.69 -35.74
N SER A 67 -1.60 25.55 -35.08
CA SER A 67 -1.42 26.96 -35.48
C SER A 67 -0.55 27.10 -36.73
N ALA A 68 0.26 26.09 -37.06
CA ALA A 68 1.03 26.01 -38.31
C ALA A 68 0.31 25.08 -39.32
N PRO A 69 -0.21 25.60 -40.44
CA PRO A 69 -1.15 24.89 -41.32
C PRO A 69 -0.57 23.76 -42.19
N LYS A 70 0.64 23.25 -41.91
CA LYS A 70 1.36 22.34 -42.84
C LYS A 70 1.72 20.96 -42.29
N ASP A 71 1.68 20.74 -40.98
CA ASP A 71 2.11 19.47 -40.39
C ASP A 71 0.89 18.65 -39.93
N ASN A 72 0.45 17.71 -40.78
CA ASN A 72 -0.57 16.68 -40.53
C ASN A 72 -2.04 17.13 -40.31
N PRO A 73 -2.82 17.32 -41.39
CA PRO A 73 -4.26 17.61 -41.29
C PRO A 73 -5.05 16.49 -40.58
N ALA A 74 -4.63 15.23 -40.72
CA ALA A 74 -5.30 14.09 -40.07
C ALA A 74 -5.24 14.14 -38.52
N PHE A 75 -4.20 14.72 -37.94
CA PHE A 75 -4.06 14.87 -36.49
C PHE A 75 -4.95 16.00 -35.96
N CYS A 76 -5.04 17.11 -36.70
CA CYS A 76 -5.89 18.24 -36.35
C CYS A 76 -7.39 17.91 -36.49
N ASP A 77 -7.78 17.10 -37.48
CA ASP A 77 -9.16 16.57 -37.62
C ASP A 77 -9.54 15.63 -36.46
N TYR A 78 -8.60 14.79 -35.99
CA TYR A 78 -8.88 13.90 -34.85
C TYR A 78 -9.11 14.67 -33.55
N LEU A 79 -8.42 15.81 -33.38
CA LEU A 79 -8.61 16.73 -32.26
C LEU A 79 -9.91 17.53 -32.34
N GLN A 80 -10.58 17.57 -33.50
CA GLN A 80 -11.86 18.25 -33.69
C GLN A 80 -13.01 17.60 -32.90
N PHE A 81 -12.90 16.31 -32.59
CA PHE A 81 -13.86 15.59 -31.73
C PHE A 81 -13.97 16.21 -30.33
N SER A 82 -12.95 16.97 -29.90
CA SER A 82 -12.89 17.69 -28.62
C SER A 82 -13.80 18.92 -28.54
N GLU A 83 -14.42 19.37 -29.65
CA GLU A 83 -15.38 20.50 -29.64
C GLU A 83 -16.71 20.14 -28.97
N ARG A 84 -17.00 18.85 -28.77
CA ARG A 84 -18.20 18.36 -28.05
C ARG A 84 -18.01 18.29 -26.54
N ASP A 85 -17.11 19.09 -25.99
CA ASP A 85 -16.81 19.05 -24.57
C ASP A 85 -17.89 19.81 -23.76
N PRO A 86 -18.69 19.12 -22.92
CA PRO A 86 -19.69 19.78 -22.07
C PRO A 86 -19.06 20.78 -21.10
N PHE A 87 -17.78 20.62 -20.75
CA PHE A 87 -17.08 21.55 -19.88
C PHE A 87 -16.81 22.90 -20.53
N LEU A 88 -16.58 22.93 -21.85
CA LEU A 88 -16.37 24.17 -22.59
C LEU A 88 -17.64 25.05 -22.59
N LYS A 89 -18.82 24.41 -22.65
CA LYS A 89 -20.11 25.12 -22.53
C LYS A 89 -20.30 25.76 -21.16
N LEU A 90 -19.83 25.11 -20.10
CA LEU A 90 -19.84 25.63 -18.73
C LEU A 90 -18.89 26.83 -18.57
N VAL A 91 -17.71 26.78 -19.19
CA VAL A 91 -16.75 27.89 -19.15
C VAL A 91 -17.24 29.09 -19.96
N HIS A 92 -17.97 28.88 -21.06
CA HIS A 92 -18.55 29.95 -21.87
C HIS A 92 -19.62 30.80 -21.15
N ILE A 93 -20.12 30.36 -20.00
CA ILE A 93 -21.01 31.16 -19.13
C ILE A 93 -20.26 32.36 -18.53
N PHE A 94 -18.93 32.26 -18.40
CA PHE A 94 -18.09 33.33 -17.87
C PHE A 94 -17.59 34.28 -18.99
N PRO A 95 -17.43 35.58 -18.69
CA PRO A 95 -16.86 36.56 -19.62
C PRO A 95 -15.48 36.13 -20.14
N SER A 96 -15.20 36.37 -21.42
CA SER A 96 -13.96 35.96 -22.11
C SER A 96 -12.68 36.31 -21.35
N ASP A 97 -12.67 37.47 -20.69
CA ASP A 97 -11.50 37.99 -19.97
C ASP A 97 -11.18 37.18 -18.71
N MET A 98 -12.17 36.48 -18.16
CA MET A 98 -12.02 35.66 -16.95
C MET A 98 -11.90 34.16 -17.24
N GLN A 99 -12.22 33.70 -18.45
CA GLN A 99 -12.19 32.27 -18.80
C GLN A 99 -10.82 31.63 -18.55
N ASN A 100 -9.73 32.31 -18.95
CA ASN A 100 -8.38 31.83 -18.72
C ASN A 100 -8.02 31.72 -17.23
N THR A 101 -8.48 32.68 -16.41
CA THR A 101 -8.26 32.68 -14.96
C THR A 101 -9.05 31.56 -14.29
N VAL A 102 -10.30 31.35 -14.71
CA VAL A 102 -11.16 30.25 -14.23
C VAL A 102 -10.53 28.90 -14.56
N ILE A 103 -10.11 28.67 -15.80
CA ILE A 103 -9.46 27.41 -16.22
C ILE A 103 -8.18 27.16 -15.40
N LYS A 104 -7.31 28.15 -15.26
CA LYS A 104 -6.08 28.02 -14.47
C LYS A 104 -6.37 27.73 -12.99
N SER A 105 -7.36 28.40 -12.41
CA SER A 105 -7.76 28.17 -11.02
C SER A 105 -8.32 26.76 -10.79
N LEU A 106 -9.07 26.24 -11.75
CA LEU A 106 -9.61 24.87 -11.72
C LEU A 106 -8.50 23.82 -11.78
N ILE A 107 -7.52 24.01 -12.67
CA ILE A 107 -6.33 23.13 -12.76
C ILE A 107 -5.53 23.18 -11.45
N PHE A 108 -5.32 24.38 -10.89
CA PHE A 108 -4.60 24.52 -9.62
C PHE A 108 -5.31 23.82 -8.46
N LEU A 109 -6.62 24.02 -8.32
CA LEU A 109 -7.44 23.36 -7.31
C LEU A 109 -7.39 21.83 -7.45
N TRP A 110 -7.45 21.34 -8.68
CA TRP A 110 -7.32 19.92 -9.00
C TRP A 110 -5.97 19.33 -8.57
N VAL A 111 -4.86 20.01 -8.87
CA VAL A 111 -3.51 19.60 -8.42
C VAL A 111 -3.43 19.59 -6.89
N LEU A 112 -4.02 20.59 -6.23
CA LEU A 112 -4.01 20.69 -4.76
C LEU A 112 -4.77 19.52 -4.12
N ILE A 113 -5.97 19.20 -4.62
CA ILE A 113 -6.75 18.03 -4.19
C ILE A 113 -5.98 16.73 -4.43
N PHE A 114 -5.32 16.60 -5.58
CA PHE A 114 -4.51 15.42 -5.90
C PHE A 114 -3.34 15.24 -4.92
N ILE A 115 -2.65 16.34 -4.58
CA ILE A 115 -1.57 16.34 -3.59
C ILE A 115 -2.11 15.95 -2.21
N LEU A 116 -3.19 16.59 -1.74
CA LEU A 116 -3.82 16.28 -0.45
C LEU A 116 -4.26 14.82 -0.37
N TYR A 117 -4.85 14.30 -1.44
CA TYR A 117 -5.27 12.91 -1.52
C TYR A 117 -4.07 11.96 -1.47
N LYS A 118 -2.96 12.26 -2.17
CA LYS A 118 -1.72 11.49 -2.09
C LYS A 118 -1.15 11.46 -0.67
N PHE A 119 -1.18 12.60 0.04
CA PHE A 119 -0.77 12.67 1.43
C PHE A 119 -1.69 11.90 2.38
N ALA A 120 -3.00 11.93 2.13
CA ALA A 120 -3.99 11.20 2.92
C ALA A 120 -3.93 9.68 2.71
N THR A 121 -3.53 9.21 1.53
CA THR A 121 -3.51 7.78 1.16
C THR A 121 -2.19 7.09 1.51
N ARG A 122 -1.45 7.59 2.50
CA ARG A 122 -0.12 7.08 2.86
C ARG A 122 -0.20 5.59 3.23
N SER A 123 0.38 4.73 2.39
CA SER A 123 0.41 3.28 2.59
C SER A 123 1.12 2.93 3.91
N LYS A 124 0.56 1.97 4.64
CA LYS A 124 1.18 1.46 5.87
C LYS A 124 2.45 0.67 5.52
N PRO A 125 3.49 0.69 6.35
CA PRO A 125 4.68 -0.12 6.11
C PRO A 125 4.33 -1.62 6.13
N THR A 126 4.80 -2.34 5.12
CA THR A 126 4.66 -3.81 5.01
C THR A 126 6.01 -4.48 5.18
N MET A 127 6.04 -5.64 5.81
CA MET A 127 7.24 -6.45 6.02
C MET A 127 7.72 -7.03 4.68
N PRO A 128 9.03 -6.94 4.37
CA PRO A 128 9.58 -7.59 3.18
C PRO A 128 9.51 -9.13 3.32
N ARG A 129 9.22 -9.81 2.20
CA ARG A 129 9.05 -11.28 2.13
C ARG A 129 10.20 -12.07 2.75
N GLN A 130 11.43 -11.56 2.63
CA GLN A 130 12.61 -12.19 3.20
C GLN A 130 12.58 -12.17 4.73
N LYS A 131 12.26 -11.02 5.34
CA LYS A 131 12.13 -10.89 6.80
C LYS A 131 10.99 -11.75 7.34
N LYS A 132 9.87 -11.86 6.63
CA LYS A 132 8.75 -12.75 6.99
C LYS A 132 9.20 -14.21 7.04
N LYS A 133 9.89 -14.70 6.01
CA LYS A 133 10.45 -16.06 5.98
C LYS A 133 11.49 -16.31 7.07
N GLU A 134 12.34 -15.31 7.35
CA GLU A 134 13.35 -15.40 8.40
C GLU A 134 12.71 -15.49 9.79
N LEU A 135 11.71 -14.66 10.09
CA LEU A 135 10.96 -14.73 11.35
C LEU A 135 10.29 -16.10 11.54
N GLN A 136 9.64 -16.61 10.50
CA GLN A 136 9.01 -17.93 10.53
C GLN A 136 10.03 -19.05 10.76
N ARG A 137 11.20 -18.99 10.10
CA ARG A 137 12.28 -19.96 10.31
C ARG A 137 12.83 -19.91 11.72
N LYS A 138 13.08 -18.72 12.27
CA LYS A 138 13.57 -18.55 13.64
C LYS A 138 12.56 -19.08 14.66
N SER A 139 11.28 -18.72 14.49
CA SER A 139 10.20 -19.22 15.35
C SER A 139 10.11 -20.74 15.30
N LYS A 140 10.10 -21.32 14.09
CA LYS A 140 10.02 -22.77 13.90
C LYS A 140 11.24 -23.49 14.47
N HIS A 141 12.43 -22.93 14.28
CA HIS A 141 13.66 -23.47 14.86
C HIS A 141 13.62 -23.48 16.39
N VAL A 142 13.08 -22.43 17.03
CA VAL A 142 12.93 -22.38 18.48
C VAL A 142 11.91 -23.42 18.96
N ILE A 143 10.77 -23.55 18.29
CA ILE A 143 9.76 -24.56 18.66
C ILE A 143 10.33 -25.98 18.48
N ASP A 144 10.85 -26.28 17.29
CA ASP A 144 11.28 -27.63 16.91
C ASP A 144 12.52 -28.12 17.69
N ASN A 145 13.38 -27.23 18.20
CA ASN A 145 14.59 -27.65 18.95
C ASN A 145 14.43 -27.60 20.47
N TYR A 146 13.59 -26.71 21.00
CA TYR A 146 13.52 -26.49 22.45
C TYR A 146 12.42 -27.33 23.13
N LEU A 147 11.29 -27.58 22.46
CA LEU A 147 10.26 -28.49 22.96
C LEU A 147 10.76 -29.94 23.15
N PRO A 148 11.44 -30.58 22.18
CA PRO A 148 11.96 -31.94 22.39
C PRO A 148 13.15 -31.98 23.36
N LYS A 149 13.92 -30.89 23.48
CA LYS A 149 14.96 -30.78 24.52
C LYS A 149 14.35 -30.76 25.92
N LYS A 150 13.17 -30.16 26.10
CA LYS A 150 12.44 -30.19 27.37
C LYS A 150 12.08 -31.62 27.79
N GLU A 151 11.51 -32.43 26.90
CA GLU A 151 11.19 -33.84 27.21
C GLU A 151 12.43 -34.61 27.64
N SER A 152 13.52 -34.51 26.87
CA SER A 152 14.77 -35.22 27.22
C SER A 152 15.44 -34.72 28.51
N LEU A 153 15.35 -33.43 28.83
CA LEU A 153 15.84 -32.87 30.10
C LEU A 153 14.97 -33.31 31.28
N TYR A 154 13.66 -33.41 31.07
CA TYR A 154 12.72 -33.88 32.09
C TYR A 154 12.94 -35.36 32.41
N ASP A 155 13.13 -36.21 31.38
CA ASP A 155 13.45 -37.62 31.54
C ASP A 155 14.78 -37.86 32.25
N LYS A 156 15.81 -37.07 31.93
CA LYS A 156 17.11 -37.13 32.62
C LYS A 156 16.98 -36.76 34.09
N TYR A 157 16.28 -35.66 34.39
CA TYR A 157 16.04 -35.24 35.76
C TYR A 157 15.30 -36.30 36.56
N LEU A 158 14.25 -36.92 35.98
CA LEU A 158 13.53 -38.03 36.60
C LEU A 158 14.44 -39.22 36.93
N ARG A 159 15.31 -39.62 36.00
CA ARG A 159 16.28 -40.71 36.24
C ARG A 159 17.28 -40.36 37.33
N GLU A 160 17.89 -39.18 37.28
CA GLU A 160 18.85 -38.73 38.29
C GLU A 160 18.19 -38.64 39.68
N SER A 161 16.94 -38.15 39.76
CA SER A 161 16.22 -38.10 41.04
C SER A 161 15.88 -39.47 41.63
N ILE A 162 15.67 -40.48 40.79
CA ILE A 162 15.42 -41.85 41.24
C ILE A 162 16.74 -42.53 41.64
N GLU A 163 17.85 -42.23 40.95
CA GLU A 163 19.18 -42.77 41.28
C GLU A 163 19.77 -42.16 42.56
N GLU A 164 19.42 -40.93 42.94
CA GLU A 164 19.84 -40.31 44.21
C GLU A 164 19.02 -40.78 45.43
N GLU A 165 17.85 -41.39 45.23
CA GLU A 165 16.97 -41.88 46.30
C GLU A 165 17.21 -43.36 46.70
N PHE A 166 18.08 -44.09 45.98
CA PHE A 166 18.44 -45.50 46.25
C PHE A 166 19.93 -45.66 46.60
#